data_AF-A0AA36BBV8-F1
#
_entry.id   AF-A0AA36BBV8-F1
#
_cell.length_a   1.000
_cell.length_b   1.000
_cell.length_c   1.000
_cell.angle_alpha   90.00
_cell.angle_beta   90.00
_cell.angle_gamma   90.00
#
_symmetry.space_group_name_H-M   'P 1'
#
loop_
_entity.id
_entity.type
_entity.pdbx_description
1 polymer ?
#
loop_
_entity_poly.entity_id
_entity_poly.type
_entity_poly.pdbx_seq_one_letter_code
_entity_poly.pdbx_strand_id
1 'polypeptide(L)'
;MKAFVIKIDKIIEISVDSVLLIICGAKAKGTAEIKLLKFVNPTGNTFYGSCCDYKGFWSFECTECDHAFKICIGNTTESSSMDTCEFGKLTTGAVKKNEIQFTSDIGGTKNPLKFSINTMPSFMKIKIDVIDQDGFGNFDFIDHYEYPIFPTNLTNQQDSASQELKLIGENSEHNKTRVLFNQLRTYSHIYHRNGHLQPDDSLSFVRFPIHT
;
A
#
# COMPACT_ATOMS: atom_id res chain seq x y z
N MET A 1 -1.67 -33.67 36.01
CA MET A 1 -2.18 -33.23 34.69
C MET A 1 -3.69 -33.11 34.80
N LYS A 2 -4.27 -31.93 34.59
CA LYS A 2 -5.72 -31.72 34.56
C LYS A 2 -6.08 -31.21 33.16
N ALA A 3 -6.91 -31.98 32.46
CA ALA A 3 -7.50 -31.58 31.19
C ALA A 3 -8.57 -30.51 31.43
N PHE A 4 -8.60 -29.48 30.57
CA PHE A 4 -9.71 -28.53 30.51
C PHE A 4 -10.72 -29.01 29.47
N VAL A 5 -11.94 -29.25 29.92
CA VAL A 5 -13.10 -29.48 29.06
C VAL A 5 -13.67 -28.11 28.70
N ILE A 6 -13.64 -27.75 27.41
CA ILE A 6 -14.35 -26.58 26.91
C ILE A 6 -15.79 -27.00 26.63
N LYS A 7 -16.71 -26.48 27.44
CA LYS A 7 -18.15 -26.63 27.23
C LYS A 7 -18.59 -25.53 26.26
N ILE A 8 -18.97 -25.91 25.04
CA ILE A 8 -19.53 -25.00 24.05
C ILE A 8 -21.04 -24.90 24.29
N ASP A 9 -21.44 -24.00 25.18
CA ASP A 9 -22.85 -23.66 25.37
C ASP A 9 -23.18 -22.44 24.50
N LYS A 10 -23.45 -22.68 23.20
CA LYS A 10 -24.41 -21.93 22.35
C LYS A 10 -24.31 -22.41 20.90
N ILE A 11 -25.33 -23.13 20.46
CA ILE A 11 -25.66 -23.25 19.04
C ILE A 11 -26.16 -21.87 18.63
N ILE A 12 -25.42 -21.20 17.75
CA ILE A 12 -25.88 -19.98 17.10
C ILE A 12 -27.02 -20.42 16.19
N GLU A 13 -28.25 -20.06 16.51
CA GLU A 13 -29.36 -20.11 15.55
C GLU A 13 -29.06 -19.07 14.48
N ILE A 14 -28.37 -19.50 13.42
CA ILE A 14 -28.14 -18.67 12.25
C ILE A 14 -29.49 -18.60 11.53
N SER A 15 -30.12 -17.43 11.57
CA SER A 15 -31.29 -17.13 10.75
C SER A 15 -31.00 -17.49 9.30
N VAL A 16 -31.93 -18.18 8.65
CA VAL A 16 -31.81 -18.64 7.25
C VAL A 16 -31.62 -17.46 6.29
N ASP A 17 -32.08 -16.26 6.66
CA ASP A 17 -31.87 -15.01 5.92
C ASP A 17 -30.41 -14.53 5.98
N SER A 18 -29.68 -14.85 7.06
CA SER A 18 -28.25 -14.54 7.20
C SER A 18 -27.36 -15.56 6.48
N VAL A 19 -27.84 -16.80 6.29
CA VAL A 19 -27.15 -17.83 5.50
C VAL A 19 -27.26 -17.53 3.99
N LEU A 20 -28.37 -16.91 3.55
CA LEU A 20 -28.60 -16.64 2.12
C LEU A 20 -27.63 -15.59 1.53
N LEU A 21 -27.08 -14.69 2.36
CA LEU A 21 -26.09 -13.69 1.93
C LEU A 21 -24.73 -14.31 1.55
N ILE A 22 -24.42 -15.51 2.02
CA ILE A 22 -23.16 -16.22 1.69
C ILE A 22 -23.20 -16.80 0.27
N ILE A 23 -24.39 -16.93 -0.34
CA ILE A 23 -24.59 -17.58 -1.65
C ILE A 23 -24.58 -16.56 -2.80
N CYS A 24 -24.74 -15.27 -2.52
CA CYS A 24 -24.69 -14.23 -3.56
C CYS A 24 -23.24 -13.73 -3.69
N GLY A 25 -22.59 -13.96 -4.84
CA GLY A 25 -21.25 -13.45 -5.17
C GLY A 25 -21.18 -11.93 -5.24
N ALA A 26 -21.39 -11.26 -4.11
CA ALA A 26 -21.28 -9.82 -3.95
C ALA A 26 -19.85 -9.41 -4.30
N LYS A 27 -19.73 -8.41 -5.16
CA LYS A 27 -18.45 -7.78 -5.49
C LYS A 27 -18.39 -6.45 -4.78
N ALA A 28 -17.25 -6.16 -4.17
CA ALA A 28 -16.99 -4.83 -3.64
C ALA A 28 -16.07 -4.08 -4.61
N LYS A 29 -16.32 -2.79 -4.81
CA LYS A 29 -15.30 -1.86 -5.31
C LYS A 29 -14.59 -1.23 -4.12
N GLY A 30 -13.50 -0.54 -4.34
CA GLY A 30 -12.82 0.15 -3.27
C GLY A 30 -11.83 1.21 -3.72
N THR A 31 -11.21 1.82 -2.73
CA THR A 31 -10.12 2.77 -2.93
C THR A 31 -9.00 2.42 -1.97
N ALA A 32 -7.77 2.33 -2.48
CA ALA A 32 -6.57 2.30 -1.67
C ALA A 32 -5.94 3.70 -1.68
N GLU A 33 -5.69 4.25 -0.50
CA GLU A 33 -4.98 5.50 -0.31
C GLU A 33 -3.62 5.21 0.35
N ILE A 34 -2.54 5.61 -0.32
CA ILE A 34 -1.17 5.46 0.17
C ILE A 34 -0.61 6.85 0.38
N LYS A 35 -0.35 7.21 1.64
CA LYS A 35 0.33 8.45 1.99
C LYS A 35 1.79 8.16 2.27
N LEU A 36 2.71 8.72 1.49
CA LEU A 36 4.13 8.68 1.86
C LEU A 36 4.38 9.70 2.97
N LEU A 37 5.15 9.33 3.98
CA LEU A 37 5.42 10.15 5.16
C LEU A 37 6.88 10.61 5.20
N LYS A 38 7.82 9.67 5.12
CA LYS A 38 9.25 9.94 5.19
C LYS A 38 10.06 8.96 4.36
N PHE A 39 11.11 9.43 3.70
CA PHE A 39 12.14 8.60 3.05
C PHE A 39 13.54 9.03 3.48
N VAL A 40 14.46 8.07 3.59
CA VAL A 40 15.84 8.28 4.06
C VAL A 40 16.83 7.47 3.21
N ASN A 41 17.76 8.16 2.54
CA ASN A 41 18.93 7.65 1.82
C ASN A 41 20.17 8.48 2.21
N PRO A 42 20.70 8.33 3.42
CA PRO A 42 21.62 9.31 4.01
C PRO A 42 22.95 9.40 3.27
N THR A 43 23.34 8.34 2.56
CA THR A 43 24.62 8.27 1.86
C THR A 43 24.57 8.77 0.42
N GLY A 44 23.37 9.03 -0.13
CA GLY A 44 23.24 9.47 -1.53
C GLY A 44 23.71 8.42 -2.54
N ASN A 45 23.66 7.14 -2.17
CA ASN A 45 24.04 6.05 -3.04
C ASN A 45 22.82 5.42 -3.72
N THR A 46 23.08 4.68 -4.80
CA THR A 46 22.17 3.74 -5.44
C THR A 46 22.11 2.42 -4.64
N PHE A 47 21.28 1.47 -5.07
CA PHE A 47 21.22 0.12 -4.51
C PHE A 47 22.58 -0.60 -4.57
N TYR A 48 23.33 -0.37 -5.65
CA TYR A 48 24.60 -1.03 -5.94
C TYR A 48 25.82 -0.34 -5.32
N GLY A 49 25.61 0.74 -4.55
CA GLY A 49 26.69 1.43 -3.83
C GLY A 49 27.40 2.53 -4.62
N SER A 50 27.07 2.75 -5.90
CA SER A 50 27.52 3.96 -6.62
C SER A 50 26.87 5.21 -6.04
N CYS A 51 27.49 6.39 -6.21
CA CYS A 51 26.78 7.64 -5.96
C CYS A 51 25.68 7.83 -7.01
N CYS A 52 24.56 8.42 -6.59
CA CYS A 52 23.54 8.99 -7.45
C CYS A 52 24.16 10.10 -8.32
N ASP A 53 24.55 11.17 -7.64
CA ASP A 53 25.24 12.32 -8.22
C ASP A 53 26.61 12.52 -7.55
N TYR A 54 27.55 13.14 -8.27
CA TYR A 54 28.86 13.54 -7.76
C TYR A 54 28.97 15.07 -7.72
N LYS A 55 29.68 15.61 -6.71
CA LYS A 55 29.96 17.07 -6.61
C LYS A 55 30.74 17.65 -7.79
N GLY A 56 31.42 16.79 -8.55
CA GLY A 56 32.19 17.17 -9.74
C GLY A 56 32.95 15.98 -10.32
N PHE A 57 33.50 16.16 -11.52
CA PHE A 57 34.13 15.09 -12.32
C PHE A 57 35.29 14.34 -11.63
N TRP A 58 35.95 14.96 -10.65
CA TRP A 58 37.08 14.39 -9.90
C TRP A 58 36.77 14.13 -8.42
N SER A 59 35.51 14.22 -8.01
CA SER A 59 35.10 14.01 -6.62
C SER A 59 34.62 12.58 -6.41
N PHE A 60 35.01 11.98 -5.29
CA PHE A 60 34.44 10.72 -4.80
C PHE A 60 33.31 10.95 -3.78
N GLU A 61 32.91 12.21 -3.56
CA GLU A 61 31.82 12.54 -2.64
C GLU A 61 30.48 12.51 -3.36
N CYS A 62 29.56 11.69 -2.84
CA CYS A 62 28.17 11.65 -3.30
C CYS A 62 27.42 12.93 -2.90
N THR A 63 26.47 13.34 -3.73
CA THR A 63 25.50 14.39 -3.41
C THR A 63 24.09 13.83 -3.22
N GLU A 64 23.10 14.71 -3.14
CA GLU A 64 21.69 14.35 -3.06
C GLU A 64 21.22 13.74 -4.38
N CYS A 65 20.45 12.65 -4.31
CA CYS A 65 19.80 12.07 -5.48
C CYS A 65 18.50 12.83 -5.82
N ASP A 66 18.05 12.66 -7.06
CA ASP A 66 16.77 13.10 -7.61
C ASP A 66 15.71 11.99 -7.47
N HIS A 67 15.28 11.70 -6.23
CA HIS A 67 14.40 10.56 -5.93
C HIS A 67 13.01 10.68 -6.56
N ALA A 68 12.66 9.69 -7.38
CA ALA A 68 11.29 9.46 -7.83
C ALA A 68 10.77 8.10 -7.33
N PHE A 69 9.48 8.04 -7.00
CA PHE A 69 8.85 6.88 -6.41
C PHE A 69 7.92 6.26 -7.44
N LYS A 70 8.16 5.00 -7.80
CA LYS A 70 7.24 4.19 -8.62
C LYS A 70 6.42 3.34 -7.68
N ILE A 71 5.11 3.54 -7.62
CA ILE A 71 4.18 2.81 -6.77
C ILE A 71 3.35 1.89 -7.66
N CYS A 72 3.22 0.64 -7.24
CA CYS A 72 2.48 -0.40 -7.94
C CYS A 72 1.64 -1.19 -6.94
N ILE A 73 0.36 -1.41 -7.25
CA ILE A 73 -0.50 -2.29 -6.47
C ILE A 73 -0.88 -3.49 -7.34
N GLY A 74 -0.46 -4.68 -6.92
CA GLY A 74 -0.71 -5.93 -7.64
C GLY A 74 -1.44 -6.98 -6.81
N ASN A 75 -1.78 -8.10 -7.44
CA ASN A 75 -2.52 -9.22 -6.82
C ASN A 75 -1.69 -10.50 -6.64
N THR A 76 -0.41 -10.49 -7.00
CA THR A 76 0.46 -11.68 -6.93
C THR A 76 1.32 -11.64 -5.68
N THR A 77 1.45 -12.79 -5.00
CA THR A 77 2.35 -12.94 -3.85
C THR A 77 3.80 -13.07 -4.28
N GLU A 78 4.03 -13.74 -5.41
CA GLU A 78 5.36 -14.20 -5.83
C GLU A 78 6.17 -13.16 -6.63
N SER A 79 5.53 -12.13 -7.19
CA SER A 79 6.24 -11.19 -8.08
C SER A 79 6.58 -9.89 -7.38
N SER A 80 7.86 -9.50 -7.47
CA SER A 80 8.37 -8.17 -7.13
C SER A 80 8.51 -7.25 -8.35
N SER A 81 8.20 -7.75 -9.55
CA SER A 81 8.26 -6.95 -10.78
C SER A 81 7.29 -5.77 -10.71
N MET A 82 7.74 -4.60 -11.15
CA MET A 82 6.91 -3.41 -11.30
C MET A 82 6.09 -3.37 -12.60
N ASP A 83 6.10 -4.45 -13.38
CA ASP A 83 5.36 -4.55 -14.65
C ASP A 83 3.92 -5.04 -14.44
N THR A 84 3.67 -5.78 -13.36
CA THR A 84 2.36 -6.33 -13.00
C THR A 84 1.72 -5.55 -11.86
N CYS A 85 0.79 -4.66 -12.22
CA CYS A 85 0.11 -3.75 -11.29
C CYS A 85 -1.40 -3.75 -11.54
N GLU A 86 -2.06 -4.85 -11.23
CA GLU A 86 -3.48 -5.10 -11.55
C GLU A 86 -4.43 -4.03 -10.99
N PHE A 87 -4.04 -3.35 -9.91
CA PHE A 87 -4.85 -2.32 -9.25
C PHE A 87 -4.31 -0.90 -9.46
N GLY A 88 -3.25 -0.75 -10.25
CA GLY A 88 -2.75 0.53 -10.71
C GLY A 88 -1.26 0.75 -10.43
N LYS A 89 -0.68 1.63 -11.25
CA LYS A 89 0.71 2.05 -11.19
C LYS A 89 0.76 3.57 -11.29
N LEU A 90 1.67 4.19 -10.55
CA LEU A 90 1.92 5.61 -10.59
C LEU A 90 3.40 5.88 -10.36
N THR A 91 3.96 6.91 -11.00
CA THR A 91 5.29 7.43 -10.71
C THR A 91 5.19 8.88 -10.26
N THR A 92 5.88 9.26 -9.19
CA THR A 92 5.96 10.66 -8.74
C THR A 92 6.95 11.45 -9.61
N GLY A 93 6.92 12.78 -9.51
CA GLY A 93 8.10 13.55 -9.95
C GLY A 93 9.28 13.35 -8.99
N ALA A 94 10.46 13.79 -9.44
CA ALA A 94 11.69 13.74 -8.67
C ALA A 94 11.71 14.77 -7.54
N VAL A 95 12.33 14.41 -6.42
CA VAL A 95 12.57 15.30 -5.27
C VAL A 95 14.05 15.21 -4.91
N LYS A 96 14.80 16.30 -5.11
CA LYS A 96 16.25 16.34 -4.88
C LYS A 96 16.61 16.46 -3.39
N LYS A 97 16.54 15.37 -2.62
CA LYS A 97 16.95 15.31 -1.20
C LYS A 97 17.20 13.88 -0.74
N ASN A 98 18.28 13.65 -0.01
CA ASN A 98 18.57 12.36 0.62
C ASN A 98 17.66 12.03 1.81
N GLU A 99 17.08 13.03 2.47
CA GLU A 99 16.05 12.82 3.49
C GLU A 99 14.82 13.67 3.16
N ILE A 100 13.69 12.99 2.97
CA ILE A 100 12.45 13.63 2.54
C ILE A 100 11.39 13.45 3.62
N GLN A 101 10.82 14.57 4.08
CA GLN A 101 9.55 14.58 4.80
C GLN A 101 8.48 14.99 3.80
N PHE A 102 7.59 14.07 3.44
CA PHE A 102 6.62 14.31 2.38
C PHE A 102 5.49 15.22 2.87
N THR A 103 5.09 16.15 2.00
CA THR A 103 3.94 17.03 2.24
C THR A 103 2.74 16.54 1.45
N SER A 104 1.77 17.41 1.15
CA SER A 104 0.67 17.10 0.24
C SER A 104 1.08 16.97 -1.23
N ASP A 105 2.34 17.30 -1.56
CA ASP A 105 2.92 17.20 -2.91
C ASP A 105 4.27 16.47 -2.87
N ILE A 106 4.52 15.65 -3.90
CA ILE A 106 5.74 14.88 -4.11
C ILE A 106 6.17 15.09 -5.57
N GLY A 107 7.00 16.12 -5.79
CA GLY A 107 7.50 16.44 -7.13
C GLY A 107 6.37 16.73 -8.13
N GLY A 108 5.28 17.39 -7.71
CA GLY A 108 4.10 17.65 -8.54
C GLY A 108 3.01 16.57 -8.49
N THR A 109 3.24 15.47 -7.78
CA THR A 109 2.23 14.43 -7.55
C THR A 109 1.55 14.62 -6.19
N LYS A 110 0.21 14.62 -6.17
CA LYS A 110 -0.59 14.72 -4.93
C LYS A 110 -0.29 13.57 -3.96
N ASN A 111 -0.20 13.87 -2.68
CA ASN A 111 -0.07 12.91 -1.59
C ASN A 111 -1.19 13.17 -0.55
N PRO A 112 -2.07 12.21 -0.23
CA PRO A 112 -2.00 10.77 -0.52
C PRO A 112 -2.29 10.39 -1.98
N LEU A 113 -1.61 9.33 -2.43
CA LEU A 113 -1.86 8.64 -3.69
C LEU A 113 -3.15 7.85 -3.59
N LYS A 114 -4.00 7.88 -4.63
CA LYS A 114 -5.29 7.18 -4.64
C LYS A 114 -5.37 6.19 -5.80
N PHE A 115 -5.77 4.96 -5.50
CA PHE A 115 -5.94 3.88 -6.47
C PHE A 115 -7.37 3.35 -6.40
N SER A 116 -8.03 3.31 -7.55
CA SER A 116 -9.41 2.80 -7.66
C SER A 116 -9.39 1.30 -7.92
N ILE A 117 -10.10 0.54 -7.09
CA ILE A 117 -10.17 -0.92 -7.16
C ILE A 117 -11.57 -1.31 -7.63
N ASN A 118 -11.66 -1.86 -8.85
CA ASN A 118 -12.94 -2.23 -9.46
C ASN A 118 -13.53 -3.53 -8.91
N THR A 119 -12.71 -4.38 -8.31
CA THR A 119 -13.14 -5.60 -7.61
C THR A 119 -12.14 -5.84 -6.50
N MET A 120 -12.60 -5.75 -5.25
CA MET A 120 -11.77 -5.93 -4.07
C MET A 120 -11.28 -7.38 -4.03
N PRO A 121 -9.96 -7.62 -4.12
CA PRO A 121 -9.42 -8.96 -4.01
C PRO A 121 -9.33 -9.38 -2.54
N SER A 122 -9.12 -10.67 -2.31
CA SER A 122 -8.73 -11.20 -0.99
C SER A 122 -7.30 -10.83 -0.60
N PHE A 123 -6.48 -10.39 -1.55
CA PHE A 123 -5.07 -10.07 -1.38
C PHE A 123 -4.64 -8.96 -2.34
N MET A 124 -3.85 -8.02 -1.83
CA MET A 124 -3.09 -7.06 -2.63
C MET A 124 -1.67 -6.99 -2.12
N LYS A 125 -0.75 -6.53 -2.96
CA LYS A 125 0.60 -6.18 -2.55
C LYS A 125 0.93 -4.77 -3.03
N ILE A 126 1.40 -3.91 -2.12
CA ILE A 126 2.05 -2.66 -2.50
C ILE A 126 3.51 -2.97 -2.81
N LYS A 127 3.99 -2.45 -3.93
CA LYS A 127 5.39 -2.46 -4.34
C LYS A 127 5.81 -1.02 -4.63
N ILE A 128 6.98 -0.62 -4.14
CA ILE A 128 7.52 0.72 -4.33
C ILE A 128 8.97 0.61 -4.75
N ASP A 129 9.30 1.01 -5.97
CA ASP A 129 10.69 1.30 -6.34
C ASP A 129 11.00 2.76 -6.04
N VAL A 130 12.19 3.00 -5.51
CA VAL A 130 12.81 4.30 -5.47
C VAL A 130 13.90 4.31 -6.52
N ILE A 131 13.86 5.31 -7.39
CA ILE A 131 14.85 5.51 -8.44
C ILE A 131 15.45 6.91 -8.33
N ASP A 132 16.67 7.05 -8.78
CA ASP A 132 17.27 8.33 -9.13
C ASP A 132 16.84 8.72 -10.54
N GLN A 133 16.51 9.99 -10.76
CA GLN A 133 16.03 10.48 -12.05
C GLN A 133 17.00 11.50 -12.66
N ASP A 134 18.00 10.98 -13.37
CA ASP A 134 19.05 11.77 -14.03
C ASP A 134 18.66 12.10 -15.47
N GLY A 135 17.78 13.09 -15.63
CA GLY A 135 17.36 13.56 -16.96
C GLY A 135 16.55 12.52 -17.77
N PHE A 136 16.67 12.56 -19.10
CA PHE A 136 15.82 11.74 -19.99
C PHE A 136 16.31 10.30 -20.09
N GLY A 137 15.72 9.41 -19.29
CA GLY A 137 15.71 7.95 -19.53
C GLY A 137 16.79 7.16 -18.78
N ASN A 138 17.72 7.82 -18.10
CA ASN A 138 18.63 7.16 -17.17
C ASN A 138 17.97 7.15 -15.79
N PHE A 139 17.79 5.95 -15.24
CA PHE A 139 17.23 5.78 -13.91
C PHE A 139 18.08 4.80 -13.15
N ASP A 140 18.67 5.26 -12.05
CA ASP A 140 19.43 4.38 -11.18
C ASP A 140 18.53 3.85 -10.08
N PHE A 141 18.55 2.53 -9.92
CA PHE A 141 17.75 1.88 -8.88
C PHE A 141 18.35 2.18 -7.50
N ILE A 142 17.52 2.71 -6.59
CA ILE A 142 17.91 3.03 -5.23
C ILE A 142 17.42 1.96 -4.28
N ASP A 143 16.14 1.61 -4.31
CA ASP A 143 15.59 0.64 -3.37
C ASP A 143 14.24 0.08 -3.83
N HIS A 144 13.85 -1.04 -3.22
CA HIS A 144 12.55 -1.67 -3.41
C HIS A 144 11.90 -1.99 -2.06
N TYR A 145 10.60 -1.71 -1.96
CA TYR A 145 9.79 -1.98 -0.78
C TYR A 145 8.53 -2.74 -1.16
N GLU A 146 8.18 -3.74 -0.34
CA GLU A 146 6.92 -4.48 -0.48
C GLU A 146 6.12 -4.50 0.81
N TYR A 147 4.79 -4.51 0.67
CA TYR A 147 3.90 -4.76 1.80
C TYR A 147 2.65 -5.55 1.37
N PRO A 148 2.40 -6.74 1.96
CA PRO A 148 1.17 -7.47 1.71
C PRO A 148 -0.02 -6.82 2.42
N ILE A 149 -1.14 -6.73 1.73
CA ILE A 149 -2.42 -6.26 2.25
C ILE A 149 -3.40 -7.42 2.15
N PHE A 150 -4.01 -7.74 3.27
CA PHE A 150 -5.15 -8.64 3.35
C PHE A 150 -6.36 -7.79 3.72
N PRO A 151 -7.21 -7.40 2.76
CA PRO A 151 -8.48 -6.76 3.06
C PRO A 151 -9.29 -7.72 3.95
N THR A 152 -9.29 -7.48 5.26
CA THR A 152 -10.11 -8.26 6.18
C THR A 152 -11.57 -7.95 5.94
N ASN A 153 -12.45 -8.90 6.33
CA ASN A 153 -13.90 -8.83 6.13
C ASN A 153 -14.41 -7.38 6.27
N LEU A 154 -14.85 -6.87 5.13
CA LEU A 154 -15.31 -5.52 4.90
C LEU A 154 -16.48 -5.24 5.86
N THR A 155 -16.17 -4.76 7.05
CA THR A 155 -17.20 -4.14 7.89
C THR A 155 -17.55 -2.81 7.22
N ASN A 156 -18.83 -2.45 7.22
CA ASN A 156 -19.38 -1.20 6.66
C ASN A 156 -18.90 0.04 7.45
N GLN A 157 -17.61 0.12 7.79
CA GLN A 157 -17.02 1.26 8.44
C GLN A 157 -16.33 2.14 7.41
N GLN A 158 -16.87 3.36 7.32
CA GLN A 158 -16.21 4.56 6.82
C GLN A 158 -14.94 4.91 7.63
N ASP A 159 -14.63 4.15 8.69
CA ASP A 159 -13.50 4.26 9.62
C ASP A 159 -12.48 3.14 9.43
N SER A 160 -12.00 2.89 8.20
CA SER A 160 -10.80 2.08 8.03
C SER A 160 -9.64 2.78 8.74
N ALA A 161 -9.25 2.24 9.90
CA ALA A 161 -8.14 2.74 10.69
C ALA A 161 -6.89 2.80 9.81
N SER A 162 -6.24 3.95 9.77
CA SER A 162 -5.02 4.09 9.02
C SER A 162 -3.88 3.38 9.71
N GLN A 163 -3.14 2.57 8.96
CA GLN A 163 -1.95 1.91 9.48
C GLN A 163 -0.72 2.68 9.03
N GLU A 164 0.09 3.15 9.97
CA GLU A 164 1.45 3.61 9.69
C GLU A 164 2.38 2.39 9.55
N LEU A 165 3.18 2.39 8.50
CA LEU A 165 4.04 1.31 8.09
C LEU A 165 5.45 1.85 7.98
N LYS A 166 6.40 1.12 8.58
CA LYS A 166 7.83 1.32 8.38
C LYS A 166 8.33 0.19 7.49
N LEU A 167 8.54 0.49 6.22
CA LEU A 167 9.07 -0.45 5.24
C LEU A 167 10.59 -0.39 5.25
N ILE A 168 11.20 -1.57 5.31
CA ILE A 168 12.65 -1.76 5.24
C ILE A 168 12.98 -2.18 3.82
N GLY A 169 13.97 -1.54 3.24
CA GLY A 169 14.40 -1.79 1.86
C GLY A 169 15.04 -3.16 1.68
N GLU A 170 15.36 -3.50 0.44
CA GLU A 170 16.04 -4.74 0.12
C GLU A 170 17.44 -4.78 0.75
N ASN A 171 17.81 -5.94 1.32
CA ASN A 171 19.13 -6.09 1.94
C ASN A 171 20.23 -5.97 0.89
N SER A 172 21.06 -4.92 1.00
CA SER A 172 22.34 -4.80 0.29
C SER A 172 23.41 -4.32 1.26
N GLU A 173 24.68 -4.56 0.94
CA GLU A 173 25.80 -4.08 1.78
C GLU A 173 25.76 -2.56 2.02
N HIS A 174 25.17 -1.83 1.08
CA HIS A 174 25.04 -0.38 1.06
C HIS A 174 23.66 0.13 1.46
N ASN A 175 22.68 -0.77 1.69
CA ASN A 175 21.28 -0.44 1.95
C ASN A 175 20.82 -0.64 3.41
N LYS A 176 21.75 -0.75 4.37
CA LYS A 176 21.42 -1.09 5.76
C LYS A 176 20.60 -0.03 6.52
N THR A 177 20.39 1.15 5.94
CA THR A 177 19.80 2.31 6.63
C THR A 177 18.63 2.95 5.90
N ARG A 178 18.25 2.49 4.70
CA ARG A 178 17.13 3.08 3.97
C ARG A 178 15.80 2.59 4.53
N VAL A 179 14.92 3.54 4.75
CA VAL A 179 13.63 3.29 5.36
C VAL A 179 12.60 4.19 4.68
N LEU A 180 11.47 3.59 4.33
CA LEU A 180 10.30 4.31 3.85
C LEU A 180 9.19 4.20 4.88
N PHE A 181 8.65 5.34 5.30
CA PHE A 181 7.48 5.42 6.15
C PHE A 181 6.27 5.81 5.30
N ASN A 182 5.19 5.05 5.41
CA ASN A 182 3.94 5.32 4.72
C ASN A 182 2.74 5.07 5.63
N GLN A 183 1.60 5.61 5.25
CA GLN A 183 0.32 5.37 5.89
C GLN A 183 -0.66 4.83 4.85
N LEU A 184 -1.25 3.67 5.13
CA LEU A 184 -2.19 2.98 4.26
C LEU A 184 -3.62 3.12 4.79
N ARG A 185 -4.55 3.40 3.89
CA ARG A 185 -6.00 3.26 4.12
C ARG A 185 -6.65 2.54 2.96
N THR A 186 -7.58 1.63 3.23
CA THR A 186 -8.37 0.94 2.21
C THR A 186 -9.85 1.08 2.54
N TYR A 187 -10.67 1.37 1.55
CA TYR A 187 -12.12 1.51 1.70
C TYR A 187 -12.82 0.61 0.70
N SER A 188 -14.02 0.11 1.03
CA SER A 188 -14.81 -0.72 0.13
C SER A 188 -16.26 -0.29 0.08
N HIS A 189 -16.88 -0.46 -1.08
CA HIS A 189 -18.30 -0.29 -1.31
C HIS A 189 -18.85 -1.59 -1.91
N ILE A 190 -19.81 -2.23 -1.23
CA ILE A 190 -20.42 -3.49 -1.65
C ILE A 190 -21.55 -3.18 -2.64
N TYR A 191 -21.60 -3.89 -3.77
CA TYR A 191 -22.67 -3.78 -4.77
C TYR A 191 -23.27 -5.14 -5.11
N HIS A 192 -24.59 -5.19 -5.36
CA HIS A 192 -25.31 -6.39 -5.77
C HIS A 192 -25.33 -6.57 -7.30
N ARG A 193 -25.36 -7.82 -7.76
CA ARG A 193 -25.20 -8.24 -9.17
C ARG A 193 -26.30 -7.75 -10.13
N ASN A 194 -27.45 -7.30 -9.62
CA ASN A 194 -28.62 -6.94 -10.43
C ASN A 194 -28.67 -5.46 -10.83
N GLY A 195 -27.59 -4.94 -11.43
CA GLY A 195 -27.60 -3.84 -12.42
C GLY A 195 -28.31 -2.50 -12.12
N HIS A 196 -28.92 -2.30 -10.96
CA HIS A 196 -29.57 -1.05 -10.58
C HIS A 196 -28.68 -0.34 -9.56
N LEU A 197 -28.04 0.73 -10.02
CA LEU A 197 -27.66 1.82 -9.13
C LEU A 197 -28.96 2.33 -8.51
N GLN A 198 -29.24 1.97 -7.25
CA GLN A 198 -30.17 2.77 -6.47
C GLN A 198 -29.49 4.13 -6.25
N PRO A 199 -30.09 5.24 -6.74
CA PRO A 199 -29.63 6.56 -6.39
C PRO A 199 -30.10 6.86 -4.96
N ASP A 200 -29.13 7.09 -4.08
CA ASP A 200 -29.24 7.54 -2.69
C ASP A 200 -29.86 6.63 -1.61
N ASP A 201 -29.17 6.68 -0.46
CA ASP A 201 -29.66 6.51 0.91
C ASP A 201 -30.23 5.16 1.38
N SER A 202 -29.33 4.20 1.64
CA SER A 202 -29.31 3.53 2.95
C SER A 202 -28.04 2.68 3.11
N LEU A 203 -27.04 3.21 3.81
CA LEU A 203 -25.98 2.41 4.42
C LEU A 203 -26.64 1.47 5.43
N SER A 204 -26.68 0.17 5.13
CA SER A 204 -27.10 -0.85 6.10
C SER A 204 -26.05 -0.97 7.20
N PHE A 205 -26.29 -0.32 8.34
CA PHE A 205 -25.47 -0.46 9.54
C PHE A 205 -25.78 -1.81 10.20
N VAL A 206 -24.87 -2.76 10.11
CA VAL A 206 -24.88 -3.94 10.99
C VAL A 206 -23.84 -3.69 12.09
N ARG A 207 -24.33 -3.28 13.28
CA ARG A 207 -23.50 -3.20 14.49
C ARG A 207 -23.41 -4.58 15.12
N PHE A 208 -22.19 -5.08 15.33
CA PHE A 208 -21.94 -6.17 16.29
C PHE A 208 -21.22 -5.61 17.51
N PRO A 209 -21.59 -6.02 18.74
CA PRO A 209 -20.94 -5.54 19.95
C PRO A 209 -19.51 -6.10 20.04
N ILE A 210 -18.56 -5.20 20.32
CA ILE A 210 -17.19 -5.55 20.71
C ILE A 210 -17.21 -5.76 22.22
N HIS A 211 -16.94 -6.97 22.70
CA HIS A 211 -16.69 -7.24 24.12
C HIS A 211 -15.19 -7.12 24.40
N THR A 212 -14.84 -6.23 25.34
CA THR A 212 -13.52 -6.10 25.98
C THR A 212 -13.22 -7.27 26.91
#